data_AF-A0AAD7JL86-F1
#
_entry.id   AF-A0AAD7JL86-F1
#
_cell.length_a   1.000
_cell.length_b   1.000
_cell.length_c   1.000
_cell.angle_alpha   90.00
_cell.angle_beta   90.00
_cell.angle_gamma   90.00
#
_symmetry.space_group_name_H-M   'P 1'
#
loop_
_entity.id
_entity.type
_entity.pdbx_description
1 polymer ?
#
loop_
_entity_poly.entity_id
_entity_poly.type
_entity_poly.pdbx_seq_one_letter_code
_entity_poly.pdbx_strand_id
1 'polypeptide(L)'
;MDDGRPTSVAFSHSSRASSVYADEEEDGRGSEREEEHDDAEEAWGGEALPEEEVEEERGGGENEQSPLDRPKDGQAEDVWRSSISTVTLAAIRDRYGAPEIRRQEAIHALCVTEEAFVERLTTTIDLFILPLRMQDSKHYIAGVPTDIAKLFDWLEDILNLHTQLLAALRRVREAQNPVVVRIAEAIRESFVQELEVYQPYLARLVIVADTIARLVGDETSDFGEFVRIQEGVQECRGWSLESLLVDPVTRLGRYPAIFRVSNGFFRF
;
A
#
# COMPACT_ATOMS: atom_id res chain seq x y z
N MET A 1 28.46 4.75 66.38
CA MET A 1 29.86 4.74 65.93
C MET A 1 29.89 3.75 64.78
N ASP A 2 29.98 4.10 63.52
CA ASP A 2 30.17 5.37 62.81
C ASP A 2 29.66 5.13 61.37
N ASP A 3 29.03 6.15 60.77
CA ASP A 3 28.37 6.09 59.46
C ASP A 3 29.36 6.41 58.34
N GLY A 4 29.41 5.58 57.29
CA GLY A 4 30.24 5.81 56.10
C GLY A 4 29.41 5.91 54.81
N ARG A 5 28.95 7.13 54.46
CA ARG A 5 28.45 7.46 53.12
C ARG A 5 29.61 7.49 52.10
N PRO A 6 29.33 7.30 50.81
CA PRO A 6 30.08 7.97 49.76
C PRO A 6 29.22 8.99 48.98
N THR A 7 29.95 10.01 48.58
CA THR A 7 29.62 11.29 47.97
C THR A 7 29.20 11.24 46.50
N SER A 8 28.27 12.13 46.16
CA SER A 8 27.97 12.62 44.81
C SER A 8 29.14 13.43 44.24
N VAL A 9 29.45 13.24 42.95
CA VAL A 9 30.28 14.16 42.16
C VAL A 9 29.48 14.58 40.93
N ALA A 10 29.16 15.88 40.89
CA ALA A 10 28.66 16.59 39.74
C ALA A 10 29.80 16.97 38.80
N PHE A 11 29.56 16.96 37.48
CA PHE A 11 30.36 17.69 36.51
C PHE A 11 29.46 18.67 35.77
N SER A 12 29.79 19.96 35.93
CA SER A 12 29.16 21.10 35.27
C SER A 12 29.73 21.33 33.88
N HIS A 13 28.87 21.95 33.06
CA HIS A 13 29.05 22.56 31.75
C HIS A 13 30.42 23.18 31.43
N SER A 14 30.80 23.12 30.14
CA SER A 14 31.39 24.27 29.46
C SER A 14 31.03 24.30 27.97
N SER A 15 30.78 25.52 27.52
CA SER A 15 30.21 25.96 26.25
C SER A 15 31.22 26.03 25.10
N ARG A 16 30.72 25.70 23.89
CA ARG A 16 30.63 26.55 22.69
C ARG A 16 31.88 27.38 22.27
N ALA A 17 32.38 27.10 21.06
CA ALA A 17 32.96 28.12 20.18
C ALA A 17 32.76 27.72 18.71
N SER A 18 32.05 28.59 17.97
CA SER A 18 32.02 28.66 16.51
C SER A 18 33.28 29.34 15.99
N SER A 19 33.75 28.98 14.80
CA SER A 19 34.61 29.85 13.98
C SER A 19 34.21 29.70 12.52
N VAL A 20 34.04 30.85 11.88
CA VAL A 20 33.57 31.10 10.51
C VAL A 20 34.71 31.75 9.72
N TYR A 21 34.63 31.63 8.40
CA TYR A 21 35.30 32.39 7.32
C TYR A 21 36.63 31.86 6.77
N ALA A 22 36.58 31.46 5.49
CA ALA A 22 37.24 32.21 4.41
C ALA A 22 36.59 31.86 3.05
N ASP A 23 35.88 32.84 2.50
CA ASP A 23 35.54 32.96 1.07
C ASP A 23 36.80 33.37 0.30
N GLU A 24 37.02 32.77 -0.86
CA GLU A 24 37.87 33.33 -1.92
C GLU A 24 37.06 33.34 -3.23
N GLU A 25 36.61 34.53 -3.60
CA GLU A 25 36.13 34.89 -4.93
C GLU A 25 37.33 35.04 -5.88
N GLU A 26 37.22 34.46 -7.08
CA GLU A 26 38.05 34.85 -8.23
C GLU A 26 37.17 35.15 -9.45
N ASP A 27 37.66 36.13 -10.21
CA ASP A 27 36.97 37.07 -11.08
C ASP A 27 37.13 36.71 -12.56
N GLY A 28 36.10 36.96 -13.37
CA GLY A 28 36.28 37.62 -14.67
C GLY A 28 36.14 36.83 -15.98
N ARG A 29 35.28 37.41 -16.85
CA ARG A 29 35.14 37.29 -18.32
C ARG A 29 34.25 36.12 -18.80
N GLY A 30 33.09 36.32 -19.43
CA GLY A 30 32.63 37.41 -20.29
C GLY A 30 32.45 36.86 -21.70
N SER A 31 31.20 36.69 -22.17
CA SER A 31 30.80 36.74 -23.59
C SER A 31 29.29 36.56 -23.68
N GLU A 32 28.57 37.68 -23.68
CA GLU A 32 27.20 37.75 -24.20
C GLU A 32 27.25 37.44 -25.71
N ARG A 33 26.40 36.52 -26.16
CA ARG A 33 26.11 36.32 -27.58
C ARG A 33 24.59 36.40 -27.72
N GLU A 34 24.18 37.41 -28.46
CA GLU A 34 22.83 37.72 -28.89
C GLU A 34 22.25 36.50 -29.63
N GLU A 35 21.10 36.00 -29.17
CA GLU A 35 20.29 35.06 -29.94
C GLU A 35 19.09 35.82 -30.52
N GLU A 36 19.08 35.85 -31.85
CA GLU A 36 18.06 36.36 -32.75
C GLU A 36 16.67 35.78 -32.41
N HIS A 37 15.72 36.71 -32.28
CA HIS A 37 14.29 36.45 -32.26
C HIS A 37 13.85 36.46 -33.73
N ASP A 38 13.52 35.29 -34.29
CA ASP A 38 12.91 35.19 -35.61
C ASP A 38 11.56 34.47 -35.52
N ASP A 39 10.56 35.18 -36.00
CA ASP A 39 9.15 34.87 -36.04
C ASP A 39 8.85 33.70 -37.00
N ALA A 40 8.04 32.75 -36.55
CA ALA A 40 7.34 31.81 -37.43
C ALA A 40 5.99 31.40 -36.82
N GLU A 41 5.03 32.33 -36.85
CA GLU A 41 3.61 31.98 -36.90
C GLU A 41 3.27 31.59 -38.36
N GLU A 42 3.14 30.30 -38.67
CA GLU A 42 2.41 29.88 -39.87
C GLU A 42 1.57 28.60 -39.64
N ALA A 43 0.26 28.80 -39.78
CA ALA A 43 -0.68 27.93 -40.51
C ALA A 43 -0.97 26.51 -39.98
N TRP A 44 -1.91 26.39 -39.05
CA TRP A 44 -2.74 25.19 -38.89
C TRP A 44 -3.81 25.16 -40.00
N GLY A 45 -3.38 24.82 -41.22
CA GLY A 45 -4.25 24.49 -42.33
C GLY A 45 -4.83 23.08 -42.15
N GLY A 46 -6.14 23.00 -41.95
CA GLY A 46 -6.86 21.73 -41.88
C GLY A 46 -6.88 21.04 -43.24
N GLU A 47 -6.44 19.79 -43.25
CA GLU A 47 -6.72 18.84 -44.32
C GLU A 47 -7.37 17.60 -43.68
N ALA A 48 -8.65 17.40 -44.03
CA ALA A 48 -9.45 16.27 -43.58
C ALA A 48 -8.98 15.00 -44.30
N LEU A 49 -8.51 14.03 -43.53
CA LEU A 49 -8.25 12.67 -44.00
C LEU A 49 -9.57 11.85 -44.02
N PRO A 50 -9.73 10.92 -44.97
CA PRO A 50 -11.02 10.29 -45.23
C PRO A 50 -11.38 9.27 -44.14
N GLU A 51 -12.68 9.19 -43.87
CA GLU A 51 -13.31 8.23 -42.96
C GLU A 51 -13.11 6.79 -43.48
N GLU A 52 -12.19 6.04 -42.87
CA GLU A 52 -12.16 4.58 -43.00
C GLU A 52 -13.23 3.99 -42.08
N GLU A 53 -14.20 3.31 -42.69
CA GLU A 53 -15.19 2.47 -42.03
C GLU A 53 -14.48 1.35 -41.25
N VAL A 54 -14.43 1.46 -39.92
CA VAL A 54 -14.00 0.37 -39.05
C VAL A 54 -15.19 -0.55 -38.85
N GLU A 55 -15.16 -1.70 -39.54
CA GLU A 55 -16.05 -2.83 -39.30
C GLU A 55 -15.97 -3.28 -37.83
N GLU A 56 -17.13 -3.34 -37.18
CA GLU A 56 -17.32 -3.73 -35.79
C GLU A 56 -17.08 -5.24 -35.64
N GLU A 57 -15.82 -5.65 -35.49
CA GLU A 57 -15.49 -7.00 -35.04
C GLU A 57 -15.96 -7.17 -33.58
N ARG A 58 -17.02 -7.98 -33.42
CA ARG A 58 -17.42 -8.60 -32.16
C ARG A 58 -16.30 -9.51 -31.64
N GLY A 59 -15.32 -8.93 -30.98
CA GLY A 59 -14.25 -9.62 -30.25
C GLY A 59 -14.37 -9.31 -28.75
N GLY A 60 -14.62 -10.36 -27.96
CA GLY A 60 -14.78 -10.26 -26.51
C GLY A 60 -13.52 -9.77 -25.79
N GLY A 61 -13.73 -9.06 -24.68
CA GLY A 61 -12.67 -8.56 -23.83
C GLY A 61 -13.21 -7.81 -22.63
N GLU A 62 -14.08 -8.45 -21.83
CA GLU A 62 -14.50 -7.89 -20.55
C GLU A 62 -13.64 -8.45 -19.42
N ASN A 63 -12.70 -7.60 -18.98
CA ASN A 63 -12.35 -7.38 -17.58
C ASN A 63 -11.58 -8.50 -16.84
N GLU A 64 -10.27 -8.59 -17.10
CA GLU A 64 -9.32 -9.31 -16.22
C GLU A 64 -9.10 -8.53 -14.92
N GLN A 65 -10.05 -8.63 -14.00
CA GLN A 65 -9.83 -8.35 -12.59
C GLN A 65 -9.12 -9.55 -11.94
N SER A 66 -7.93 -9.32 -11.39
CA SER A 66 -7.15 -10.32 -10.66
C SER A 66 -8.01 -11.11 -9.66
N PRO A 67 -7.90 -12.46 -9.59
CA PRO A 67 -8.79 -13.31 -8.79
C PRO A 67 -8.62 -13.21 -7.27
N LEU A 68 -7.69 -12.39 -6.79
CA LEU A 68 -7.18 -12.38 -5.43
C LEU A 68 -8.21 -12.03 -4.34
N ASP A 69 -9.30 -11.35 -4.68
CA ASP A 69 -10.23 -10.86 -3.65
C ASP A 69 -11.62 -10.52 -4.21
N ARG A 70 -12.33 -11.49 -4.82
CA ARG A 70 -13.77 -11.32 -5.08
C ARG A 70 -14.59 -11.95 -3.94
N PRO A 71 -14.88 -11.24 -2.83
CA PRO A 71 -16.11 -11.54 -2.11
C PRO A 71 -17.24 -11.25 -3.11
N LYS A 72 -18.05 -12.27 -3.40
CA LYS A 72 -19.34 -12.01 -4.05
C LYS A 72 -20.07 -11.04 -3.13
N ASP A 73 -20.52 -9.89 -3.62
CA ASP A 73 -21.00 -8.77 -2.78
C ASP A 73 -22.05 -9.17 -1.71
N GLY A 74 -22.73 -10.32 -1.83
CA GLY A 74 -23.62 -10.89 -0.81
C GLY A 74 -22.98 -11.72 0.32
N GLN A 75 -21.74 -12.21 0.20
CA GLN A 75 -21.12 -13.05 1.22
C GLN A 75 -20.72 -12.25 2.47
N ALA A 76 -20.26 -11.02 2.31
CA ALA A 76 -19.90 -10.18 3.46
C ALA A 76 -21.13 -9.69 4.23
N GLU A 77 -22.27 -9.50 3.55
CA GLU A 77 -23.54 -9.09 4.17
C GLU A 77 -24.11 -10.16 5.10
N ASP A 78 -24.08 -11.44 4.68
CA ASP A 78 -24.59 -12.56 5.49
C ASP A 78 -23.68 -12.90 6.68
N VAL A 79 -22.37 -12.65 6.55
CA VAL A 79 -21.39 -12.93 7.62
C VAL A 79 -21.56 -11.98 8.81
N TRP A 80 -21.83 -10.69 8.59
CA TRP A 80 -22.08 -9.79 9.72
C TRP A 80 -23.40 -10.11 10.45
N ARG A 81 -24.49 -10.31 9.69
CA ARG A 81 -25.81 -10.60 10.26
C ARG A 81 -25.83 -11.89 11.08
N SER A 82 -25.04 -12.89 10.68
CA SER A 82 -24.87 -14.15 11.41
C SER A 82 -23.94 -14.03 12.63
N SER A 83 -23.10 -13.00 12.70
CA SER A 83 -22.21 -12.73 13.85
C SER A 83 -22.91 -12.10 15.07
N ILE A 84 -24.13 -11.59 14.89
CA ILE A 84 -24.91 -10.93 15.95
C ILE A 84 -26.25 -11.64 16.20
N SER A 85 -26.77 -11.52 17.42
CA SER A 85 -28.06 -12.14 17.75
C SER A 85 -29.21 -11.51 16.94
N THR A 86 -30.22 -12.30 16.60
CA THR A 86 -31.42 -11.83 15.88
C THR A 86 -32.15 -10.73 16.65
N VAL A 87 -32.11 -10.78 17.98
CA VAL A 87 -32.67 -9.74 18.87
C VAL A 87 -31.89 -8.44 18.76
N THR A 88 -30.55 -8.52 18.75
CA THR A 88 -29.69 -7.33 18.56
C THR A 88 -29.91 -6.70 17.19
N LEU A 89 -30.00 -7.53 16.14
CA LEU A 89 -30.24 -7.05 14.77
C LEU A 89 -31.60 -6.35 14.65
N ALA A 90 -32.66 -6.92 15.24
CA ALA A 90 -33.98 -6.28 15.29
C ALA A 90 -33.92 -4.94 16.05
N ALA A 91 -33.25 -4.90 17.21
CA ALA A 91 -33.11 -3.68 18.00
C ALA A 91 -32.35 -2.56 17.26
N ILE A 92 -31.30 -2.90 16.50
CA ILE A 92 -30.57 -1.93 15.66
C ILE A 92 -31.47 -1.42 14.54
N ARG A 93 -32.17 -2.32 13.86
CA ARG A 93 -33.08 -1.98 12.76
C ARG A 93 -34.21 -1.07 13.21
N ASP A 94 -34.82 -1.36 14.36
CA ASP A 94 -35.92 -0.56 14.89
C ASP A 94 -35.46 0.82 15.37
N ARG A 95 -34.24 0.90 15.94
CA ARG A 95 -33.70 2.16 16.48
C ARG A 95 -33.10 3.09 15.42
N TYR A 96 -32.41 2.54 14.42
CA TYR A 96 -31.60 3.32 13.47
C TYR A 96 -31.98 3.11 11.99
N GLY A 97 -32.84 2.13 11.70
CA GLY A 97 -33.31 1.84 10.35
C GLY A 97 -32.36 1.00 9.50
N ALA A 98 -32.81 0.72 8.28
CA ALA A 98 -32.07 -0.09 7.30
C ALA A 98 -30.72 0.51 6.83
N PRO A 99 -30.53 1.84 6.71
CA PRO A 99 -29.23 2.41 6.35
C PRO A 99 -28.12 2.05 7.34
N GLU A 100 -28.44 2.02 8.64
CA GLU A 100 -27.47 1.68 9.67
C GLU A 100 -27.01 0.22 9.59
N ILE A 101 -27.93 -0.70 9.28
CA ILE A 101 -27.60 -2.11 9.04
C ILE A 101 -26.57 -2.23 7.91
N ARG A 102 -26.80 -1.54 6.78
CA ARG A 102 -25.84 -1.52 5.67
C ARG A 102 -24.52 -0.87 6.04
N ARG A 103 -24.50 0.10 6.94
CA ARG A 103 -23.28 0.75 7.42
C ARG A 103 -22.46 -0.20 8.30
N GLN A 104 -23.10 -0.92 9.21
CA GLN A 104 -22.44 -1.93 10.03
C GLN A 104 -21.89 -3.09 9.19
N GLU A 105 -22.61 -3.52 8.16
CA GLU A 105 -22.13 -4.50 7.19
C GLU A 105 -20.90 -4.02 6.44
N ALA A 106 -20.88 -2.77 5.98
CA ALA A 106 -19.71 -2.19 5.32
C ALA A 106 -18.49 -2.15 6.24
N ILE A 107 -18.70 -1.76 7.50
CA ILE A 107 -17.64 -1.72 8.53
C ILE A 107 -17.09 -3.12 8.80
N HIS A 108 -17.98 -4.10 8.93
CA HIS A 108 -17.58 -5.48 9.14
C HIS A 108 -16.81 -6.04 7.95
N ALA A 109 -17.32 -5.81 6.73
CA ALA A 109 -16.65 -6.19 5.49
C ALA A 109 -15.26 -5.56 5.37
N LEU A 110 -15.13 -4.27 5.70
CA LEU A 110 -13.84 -3.58 5.77
C LEU A 110 -12.89 -4.31 6.72
N CYS A 111 -13.33 -4.62 7.94
CA CYS A 111 -12.50 -5.30 8.92
C CYS A 111 -12.05 -6.70 8.47
N VAL A 112 -12.98 -7.52 7.98
CA VAL A 112 -12.70 -8.90 7.55
C VAL A 112 -11.75 -8.91 6.35
N THR A 113 -11.99 -8.03 5.37
CA THR A 113 -11.11 -7.95 4.20
C THR A 113 -9.75 -7.33 4.52
N GLU A 114 -9.66 -6.43 5.51
CA GLU A 114 -8.38 -5.90 5.99
C GLU A 114 -7.54 -6.98 6.68
N GLU A 115 -8.19 -7.81 7.51
CA GLU A 115 -7.55 -8.95 8.17
C GLU A 115 -7.01 -9.95 7.16
N ALA A 116 -7.83 -10.34 6.17
CA ALA A 116 -7.39 -11.23 5.10
C ALA A 116 -6.24 -10.66 4.27
N PHE A 117 -6.26 -9.35 3.98
CA PHE A 117 -5.17 -8.67 3.27
C PHE A 117 -3.86 -8.70 4.06
N VAL A 118 -3.89 -8.35 5.35
CA VAL A 118 -2.72 -8.40 6.23
C VAL A 118 -2.15 -9.81 6.33
N GLU A 119 -3.01 -10.83 6.46
CA GLU A 119 -2.58 -12.24 6.51
C GLU A 119 -1.89 -12.69 5.23
N ARG A 120 -2.46 -12.36 4.05
CA ARG A 120 -1.83 -12.68 2.76
C ARG A 120 -0.50 -11.97 2.58
N LEU A 121 -0.45 -10.69 2.92
CA LEU A 121 0.75 -9.91 2.76
C LEU A 121 1.84 -10.39 3.73
N THR A 122 1.51 -10.69 4.98
CA THR A 122 2.42 -11.34 5.95
C THR A 122 2.98 -12.64 5.39
N THR A 123 2.13 -13.51 4.84
CA THR A 123 2.56 -14.75 4.19
C THR A 123 3.55 -14.49 3.04
N THR A 124 3.33 -13.42 2.27
CA THR A 124 4.24 -13.01 1.18
C THR A 124 5.60 -12.59 1.72
N ILE A 125 5.63 -11.78 2.79
CA ILE A 125 6.88 -11.37 3.46
C ILE A 125 7.64 -12.60 4.00
N ASP A 126 6.93 -13.50 4.68
CA ASP A 126 7.51 -14.68 5.33
C ASP A 126 8.11 -15.68 4.33
N LEU A 127 7.47 -15.85 3.17
CA LEU A 127 7.93 -16.79 2.14
C LEU A 127 9.03 -16.20 1.24
N PHE A 128 8.90 -14.93 0.84
CA PHE A 128 9.75 -14.39 -0.23
C PHE A 128 10.82 -13.42 0.27
N ILE A 129 10.61 -12.74 1.40
CA ILE A 129 11.47 -11.62 1.82
C ILE A 129 12.35 -12.01 3.00
N LEU A 130 11.76 -12.55 4.07
CA LEU A 130 12.53 -12.95 5.25
C LEU A 130 13.64 -13.97 4.93
N PRO A 131 13.43 -14.99 4.07
CA PRO A 131 14.48 -15.93 3.72
C PRO A 131 15.65 -15.33 2.95
N LEU A 132 15.44 -14.16 2.32
CA LEU A 132 16.47 -13.42 1.60
C LEU A 132 17.24 -12.43 2.48
N ARG A 133 16.86 -12.27 3.75
CA ARG A 133 17.58 -11.44 4.70
C ARG A 133 18.71 -12.21 5.38
N MET A 134 19.81 -11.51 5.64
CA MET A 134 20.84 -12.03 6.54
C MET A 134 20.25 -12.15 7.95
N GLN A 135 20.65 -13.20 8.70
CA GLN A 135 20.17 -13.44 10.06
C GLN A 135 20.30 -12.19 10.93
N ASP A 136 19.21 -11.86 11.63
CA ASP A 136 19.09 -10.72 12.55
C ASP A 136 19.48 -9.36 11.91
N SER A 137 19.33 -9.21 10.59
CA SER A 137 19.70 -8.00 9.86
C SER A 137 18.59 -7.52 8.92
N LYS A 138 18.63 -6.22 8.57
CA LYS A 138 17.83 -5.65 7.48
C LYS A 138 18.49 -5.82 6.11
N HIS A 139 19.71 -6.33 6.05
CA HIS A 139 20.44 -6.49 4.80
C HIS A 139 20.05 -7.76 4.06
N TYR A 140 19.89 -7.64 2.74
CA TYR A 140 19.66 -8.78 1.85
C TYR A 140 20.95 -9.55 1.58
N ILE A 141 20.82 -10.86 1.35
CA ILE A 141 21.93 -11.70 0.91
C ILE A 141 22.48 -11.23 -0.44
N ALA A 142 23.74 -11.57 -0.71
CA ALA A 142 24.33 -11.35 -2.03
C ALA A 142 23.53 -12.14 -3.09
N GLY A 143 23.27 -11.51 -4.24
CA GLY A 143 22.49 -12.11 -5.34
C GLY A 143 21.08 -11.54 -5.49
N VAL A 144 20.53 -10.87 -4.47
CA VAL A 144 19.27 -10.14 -4.61
C VAL A 144 19.52 -8.81 -5.33
N PRO A 145 18.89 -8.55 -6.50
CA PRO A 145 19.02 -7.27 -7.18
C PRO A 145 18.54 -6.11 -6.31
N THR A 146 19.29 -5.00 -6.29
CA THR A 146 19.02 -3.85 -5.42
C THR A 146 17.63 -3.26 -5.61
N ASP A 147 17.12 -3.26 -6.84
CA ASP A 147 15.79 -2.73 -7.13
C ASP A 147 14.66 -3.61 -6.60
N ILE A 148 14.88 -4.93 -6.56
CA ILE A 148 13.95 -5.90 -5.94
C ILE A 148 13.97 -5.75 -4.42
N ALA A 149 15.15 -5.64 -3.82
CA ALA A 149 15.31 -5.40 -2.38
C ALA A 149 14.57 -4.14 -1.91
N LYS A 150 14.67 -3.03 -2.67
CA LYS A 150 13.92 -1.79 -2.37
C LYS A 150 12.41 -1.99 -2.47
N LEU A 151 11.93 -2.71 -3.48
CA LEU A 151 10.50 -2.99 -3.63
C LEU A 151 9.97 -3.81 -2.44
N PHE A 152 10.75 -4.78 -1.97
CA PHE A 152 10.46 -5.59 -0.80
C PHE A 152 10.43 -4.77 0.50
N ASP A 153 11.38 -3.85 0.68
CA ASP A 153 11.38 -2.96 1.84
C ASP A 153 10.10 -2.08 1.86
N TRP A 154 9.69 -1.52 0.72
CA TRP A 154 8.43 -0.76 0.63
C TRP A 154 7.20 -1.64 0.85
N LEU A 155 7.24 -2.92 0.47
CA LEU A 155 6.15 -3.86 0.73
C LEU A 155 5.98 -4.13 2.23
N GLU A 156 7.08 -4.24 2.98
CA GLU A 156 7.05 -4.34 4.44
C GLU A 156 6.51 -3.07 5.09
N ASP A 157 6.88 -1.90 4.59
CA ASP A 157 6.34 -0.62 5.08
C ASP A 157 4.81 -0.55 4.85
N ILE A 158 4.33 -1.00 3.70
CA ILE A 158 2.90 -1.17 3.41
C ILE A 158 2.26 -2.17 4.40
N LEU A 159 2.86 -3.35 4.62
CA LEU A 159 2.32 -4.30 5.60
C LEU A 159 2.19 -3.68 7.00
N ASN A 160 3.21 -2.92 7.43
CA ASN A 160 3.19 -2.25 8.72
C ASN A 160 2.06 -1.20 8.80
N LEU A 161 1.84 -0.42 7.75
CA LEU A 161 0.72 0.52 7.65
C LEU A 161 -0.64 -0.21 7.81
N HIS A 162 -0.85 -1.30 7.07
CA HIS A 162 -2.09 -2.06 7.12
C HIS A 162 -2.30 -2.80 8.45
N THR A 163 -1.22 -3.24 9.09
CA THR A 163 -1.25 -3.82 10.43
C THR A 163 -1.72 -2.79 11.47
N GLN A 164 -1.26 -1.54 11.37
CA GLN A 164 -1.71 -0.45 12.22
C GLN A 164 -3.19 -0.12 12.00
N LEU A 165 -3.63 -0.06 10.74
CA LEU A 165 -5.04 0.12 10.41
C LEU A 165 -5.90 -1.01 11.01
N LEU A 166 -5.51 -2.27 10.82
CA LEU A 166 -6.22 -3.43 11.38
C LEU A 166 -6.33 -3.36 12.91
N ALA A 167 -5.24 -3.00 13.59
CA ALA A 167 -5.23 -2.82 15.04
C ALA A 167 -6.20 -1.72 15.49
N ALA A 168 -6.24 -0.59 14.78
CA ALA A 168 -7.16 0.51 15.05
C ALA A 168 -8.63 0.10 14.83
N LEU A 169 -8.93 -0.62 13.74
CA LEU A 169 -10.26 -1.15 13.43
C LEU A 169 -10.74 -2.15 14.50
N ARG A 170 -9.87 -3.07 14.93
CA ARG A 170 -10.17 -4.03 16.02
C ARG A 170 -10.49 -3.31 17.33
N ARG A 171 -9.66 -2.34 17.73
CA ARG A 171 -9.87 -1.55 18.95
C ARG A 171 -11.20 -0.80 18.94
N VAL A 172 -11.56 -0.18 17.81
CA VAL A 172 -12.85 0.52 17.65
C VAL A 172 -14.03 -0.44 17.77
N ARG A 173 -13.94 -1.61 17.13
CA ARG A 173 -15.00 -2.63 17.15
C ARG A 173 -15.23 -3.19 18.55
N GLU A 174 -14.14 -3.45 19.29
CA GLU A 174 -14.21 -3.91 20.68
C GLU A 174 -14.83 -2.86 21.59
N ALA A 175 -14.41 -1.59 21.46
CA ALA A 175 -14.90 -0.49 22.30
C ALA A 175 -16.36 -0.10 22.03
N GLN A 176 -16.86 -0.31 20.81
CA GLN A 176 -18.20 0.14 20.38
C GLN A 176 -19.16 -1.03 20.06
N ASN A 177 -18.91 -2.22 20.59
CA ASN A 177 -19.80 -3.38 20.43
C ASN A 177 -21.19 -3.10 21.06
N PRO A 178 -22.32 -3.36 20.39
CA PRO A 178 -22.50 -4.01 19.08
C PRO A 178 -22.67 -3.07 17.88
N VAL A 179 -22.61 -1.76 18.07
CA VAL A 179 -22.86 -0.76 17.02
C VAL A 179 -21.70 0.21 16.95
N VAL A 180 -20.87 0.08 15.92
CA VAL A 180 -19.72 0.96 15.71
C VAL A 180 -20.20 2.30 15.17
N VAL A 181 -20.19 3.36 15.98
CA VAL A 181 -20.65 4.70 15.60
C VAL A 181 -19.53 5.52 14.96
N ARG A 182 -18.33 5.50 15.55
CA ARG A 182 -17.17 6.31 15.11
C ARG A 182 -16.03 5.41 14.65
N ILE A 183 -15.82 5.34 13.33
CA ILE A 183 -14.72 4.59 12.72
C ILE A 183 -13.79 5.45 11.86
N ALA A 184 -14.31 6.54 11.29
CA ALA A 184 -13.58 7.40 10.36
C ALA A 184 -12.32 8.03 10.99
N GLU A 185 -12.37 8.37 12.29
CA GLU A 185 -11.23 8.95 13.00
C GLU A 185 -10.05 7.98 13.09
N ALA A 186 -10.33 6.70 13.42
CA ALA A 186 -9.30 5.66 13.46
C ALA A 186 -8.66 5.44 12.09
N ILE A 187 -9.47 5.43 11.02
CA ILE A 187 -8.96 5.28 9.65
C ILE A 187 -8.14 6.51 9.25
N ARG A 188 -8.62 7.72 9.55
CA ARG A 188 -7.93 8.96 9.19
C ARG A 188 -6.56 9.07 9.88
N GLU A 189 -6.49 8.75 11.17
CA GLU A 189 -5.28 8.89 11.97
C GLU A 189 -4.26 7.78 11.72
N SER A 190 -4.70 6.53 11.55
CA SER A 190 -3.78 5.39 11.39
C SER A 190 -3.44 5.06 9.95
N PHE A 191 -4.19 5.56 8.96
CA PHE A 191 -4.03 5.13 7.57
C PHE A 191 -3.90 6.29 6.59
N VAL A 192 -4.88 7.20 6.55
CA VAL A 192 -4.96 8.22 5.47
C VAL A 192 -3.72 9.14 5.44
N GLN A 193 -3.14 9.46 6.60
CA GLN A 193 -1.97 10.32 6.68
C GLN A 193 -0.68 9.65 6.18
N GLU A 194 -0.61 8.32 6.24
CA GLU A 194 0.59 7.53 5.96
C GLU A 194 0.53 6.86 4.57
N LEU A 195 -0.52 7.14 3.79
CA LEU A 195 -0.72 6.57 2.44
C LEU A 195 0.40 6.89 1.46
N GLU A 196 1.22 7.91 1.73
CA GLU A 196 2.37 8.25 0.90
C GLU A 196 3.42 7.13 0.82
N VAL A 197 3.42 6.18 1.76
CA VAL A 197 4.27 4.98 1.73
C VAL A 197 4.11 4.17 0.43
N TYR A 198 2.94 4.25 -0.23
CA TYR A 198 2.68 3.58 -1.49
C TYR A 198 3.41 4.22 -2.68
N GLN A 199 3.77 5.51 -2.62
CA GLN A 199 4.31 6.23 -3.78
C GLN A 199 5.53 5.56 -4.43
N PRO A 200 6.61 5.25 -3.68
CA PRO A 200 7.79 4.63 -4.30
C PRO A 200 7.50 3.20 -4.79
N TYR A 201 6.63 2.46 -4.09
CA TYR A 201 6.18 1.14 -4.49
C TYR A 201 5.47 1.18 -5.85
N LEU A 202 4.46 2.04 -5.98
CA LEU A 202 3.67 2.20 -7.21
C LEU A 202 4.54 2.67 -8.39
N ALA A 203 5.46 3.60 -8.16
CA ALA A 203 6.32 4.13 -9.21
C ALA A 203 7.27 3.09 -9.81
N ARG A 204 7.60 2.03 -9.04
CA ARG A 204 8.62 1.04 -9.41
C ARG A 204 8.05 -0.35 -9.70
N LEU A 205 6.83 -0.64 -9.25
CA LEU A 205 6.23 -1.97 -9.29
C LEU A 205 6.34 -2.63 -10.67
N VAL A 206 5.88 -1.98 -11.74
CA VAL A 206 5.85 -2.56 -13.09
C VAL A 206 7.24 -2.98 -13.55
N ILE A 207 8.22 -2.07 -13.48
CA ILE A 207 9.59 -2.31 -13.95
C ILE A 207 10.27 -3.42 -13.13
N VAL A 208 10.05 -3.45 -11.82
CA VAL A 208 10.66 -4.45 -10.93
C VAL A 208 9.96 -5.81 -11.08
N ALA A 209 8.64 -5.83 -11.27
CA ALA A 209 7.88 -7.05 -11.56
C ALA A 209 8.34 -7.70 -12.87
N ASP A 210 8.52 -6.92 -13.95
CA ASP A 210 9.09 -7.42 -15.21
C ASP A 210 10.49 -8.01 -15.01
N THR A 211 11.30 -7.38 -14.16
CA THR A 211 12.63 -7.87 -13.81
C THR A 211 12.55 -9.20 -13.06
N ILE A 212 11.63 -9.33 -12.11
CA ILE A 212 11.38 -10.58 -11.38
C ILE A 212 10.94 -11.66 -12.36
N ALA A 213 9.95 -11.39 -13.22
CA ALA A 213 9.44 -12.35 -14.21
C ALA A 213 10.56 -12.86 -15.13
N ARG A 214 11.45 -11.97 -15.59
CA ARG A 214 12.62 -12.35 -16.39
C ARG A 214 13.59 -13.25 -15.62
N LEU A 215 13.86 -12.98 -14.34
CA LEU A 215 14.73 -13.82 -13.51
C LEU A 215 14.09 -15.18 -13.22
N VAL A 216 12.77 -15.21 -12.96
CA VAL A 216 11.99 -16.44 -12.77
C VAL A 216 11.95 -17.30 -14.04
N GLY A 217 11.95 -16.67 -15.23
CA GLY A 217 12.04 -17.38 -16.51
C GLY A 217 13.45 -17.89 -16.86
N ASP A 218 14.48 -17.41 -16.17
CA ASP A 218 15.87 -17.82 -16.38
C ASP A 218 16.19 -19.02 -15.47
N GLU A 219 16.46 -20.18 -16.09
CA GLU A 219 16.84 -21.40 -15.37
C GLU A 219 18.20 -21.29 -14.68
N THR A 220 19.05 -20.35 -15.10
CA THR A 220 20.39 -20.11 -14.52
C THR A 220 20.39 -19.08 -13.40
N SER A 221 19.24 -18.45 -13.11
CA SER A 221 19.13 -17.46 -12.06
C SER A 221 18.88 -18.10 -10.69
N ASP A 222 19.82 -17.93 -9.76
CA ASP A 222 19.64 -18.37 -8.36
C ASP A 222 18.43 -17.70 -7.69
N PHE A 223 18.21 -16.41 -7.96
CA PHE A 223 17.03 -15.69 -7.47
C PHE A 223 15.74 -16.24 -8.09
N GLY A 224 15.75 -16.51 -9.39
CA GLY A 224 14.63 -17.13 -10.09
C GLY A 224 14.30 -18.52 -9.54
N GLU A 225 15.32 -19.34 -9.28
CA GLU A 225 15.16 -20.66 -8.66
C GLU A 225 14.54 -20.55 -7.27
N PHE A 226 15.02 -19.63 -6.43
CA PHE A 226 14.43 -19.36 -5.12
C PHE A 226 12.93 -19.04 -5.23
N VAL A 227 12.53 -18.13 -6.12
CA VAL A 227 11.11 -17.76 -6.29
C VAL A 227 10.28 -18.98 -6.72
N ARG A 228 10.73 -19.77 -7.71
CA ARG A 228 10.03 -20.98 -8.15
C ARG A 228 9.86 -22.00 -7.03
N ILE A 229 10.87 -22.15 -6.16
CA ILE A 229 10.78 -23.03 -4.98
C ILE A 229 9.69 -22.54 -4.03
N GLN A 230 9.65 -21.23 -3.72
CA GLN A 230 8.66 -20.66 -2.80
C GLN A 230 7.23 -20.70 -3.37
N GLU A 231 7.05 -20.47 -4.67
CA GLU A 231 5.74 -20.58 -5.34
C GLU A 231 5.17 -22.01 -5.29
N GLY A 232 6.04 -23.03 -5.21
CA GLY A 232 5.66 -24.44 -5.05
C GLY A 232 5.23 -24.85 -3.63
N VAL A 233 5.43 -23.97 -2.64
CA VAL A 233 5.07 -24.25 -1.24
C VAL A 233 3.56 -24.12 -1.04
N GLN A 234 2.96 -25.00 -0.23
CA GLN A 234 1.51 -25.07 -0.04
C GLN A 234 0.94 -23.74 0.50
N GLU A 235 1.68 -23.09 1.37
CA GLU A 235 1.39 -21.80 2.00
C GLU A 235 1.27 -20.67 0.96
N CYS A 236 1.93 -20.78 -0.19
CA CYS A 236 1.81 -19.85 -1.31
C CYS A 236 0.46 -19.99 -2.05
N ARG A 237 -0.28 -21.08 -1.82
CA ARG A 237 -1.61 -21.36 -2.39
C ARG A 237 -1.67 -21.28 -3.92
N GLY A 238 -0.55 -21.53 -4.59
CA GLY A 238 -0.43 -21.48 -6.05
C GLY A 238 -0.40 -20.08 -6.65
N TRP A 239 -0.19 -19.03 -5.84
CA TRP A 239 0.01 -17.67 -6.33
C TRP A 239 1.44 -17.48 -6.83
N SER A 240 1.60 -16.71 -7.90
CA SER A 240 2.93 -16.23 -8.30
C SER A 240 3.33 -15.03 -7.46
N LEU A 241 4.65 -14.83 -7.26
CA LEU A 241 5.18 -13.64 -6.60
C LEU A 241 4.70 -12.37 -7.31
N GLU A 242 4.67 -12.37 -8.64
CA GLU A 242 4.15 -11.25 -9.43
C GLU A 242 2.71 -10.89 -9.05
N SER A 243 1.83 -11.88 -8.95
CA SER A 243 0.43 -11.65 -8.56
C SER A 243 0.29 -11.09 -7.15
N LEU A 244 1.13 -11.56 -6.22
CA LEU A 244 1.16 -11.09 -4.83
C LEU A 244 1.67 -9.64 -4.73
N LEU A 245 2.63 -9.24 -5.56
CA LEU A 245 3.13 -7.86 -5.63
C LEU A 245 2.07 -6.88 -6.20
N VAL A 246 1.06 -7.37 -6.91
CA VAL A 246 -0.06 -6.54 -7.38
C VAL A 246 -1.16 -6.39 -6.32
N ASP A 247 -1.20 -7.25 -5.29
CA ASP A 247 -2.24 -7.24 -4.24
C ASP A 247 -2.34 -5.87 -3.52
N PRO A 248 -1.24 -5.21 -3.10
CA PRO A 248 -1.33 -3.87 -2.48
C PRO A 248 -2.01 -2.82 -3.36
N VAL A 249 -1.73 -2.82 -4.66
CA VAL A 249 -2.34 -1.88 -5.62
C VAL A 249 -3.82 -2.17 -5.77
N THR A 250 -4.16 -3.46 -5.86
CA THR A 250 -5.54 -3.92 -5.92
C THR A 250 -6.29 -3.50 -4.66
N ARG A 251 -5.71 -3.70 -3.48
CA ARG A 251 -6.28 -3.29 -2.19
C ARG A 251 -6.50 -1.78 -2.12
N LEU A 252 -5.50 -1.00 -2.50
CA LEU A 252 -5.58 0.46 -2.51
C LEU A 252 -6.74 0.96 -3.40
N GLY A 253 -6.91 0.35 -4.58
CA GLY A 253 -7.99 0.64 -5.52
C GLY A 253 -9.40 0.29 -5.03
N ARG A 254 -9.55 -0.56 -3.99
CA ARG A 254 -10.85 -0.93 -3.41
C ARG A 254 -11.37 0.08 -2.39
N TYR A 255 -10.50 0.80 -1.69
CA TYR A 255 -10.93 1.75 -0.65
C TYR A 255 -11.93 2.79 -1.16
N PRO A 256 -11.75 3.42 -2.35
CA PRO A 256 -12.74 4.35 -2.86
C PRO A 256 -14.14 3.76 -2.98
N ALA A 257 -14.26 2.47 -3.37
CA ALA A 257 -15.55 1.80 -3.47
C ALA A 257 -16.16 1.48 -2.09
N ILE A 258 -15.33 1.07 -1.12
CA ILE A 258 -15.75 0.79 0.26
C ILE A 258 -16.29 2.07 0.93
N PHE A 259 -15.66 3.21 0.67
CA PHE A 259 -16.07 4.51 1.20
C PHE A 259 -17.01 5.28 0.26
N ARG A 260 -17.37 4.74 -0.90
CA ARG A 260 -18.26 5.43 -1.84
C ARG A 260 -19.67 5.48 -1.27
N VAL A 261 -20.22 6.68 -1.27
CA VAL A 261 -21.67 6.89 -1.10
C VAL A 261 -22.32 6.61 -2.45
N SER A 262 -23.08 5.51 -2.57
CA SER A 262 -23.88 5.27 -3.77
C SER A 262 -25.00 6.31 -3.84
N ASN A 263 -24.88 7.28 -4.75
CA ASN A 263 -25.94 8.23 -5.04
C ASN A 263 -27.19 7.47 -5.51
N GLY A 264 -28.21 7.48 -4.66
CA GLY A 264 -29.48 6.76 -4.81
C GLY A 264 -29.88 5.99 -3.56
N PHE A 265 -28.93 5.64 -2.68
CA PHE A 265 -29.22 4.95 -1.42
C PHE A 265 -28.15 5.31 -0.40
N PHE A 266 -28.52 6.15 0.57
CA PHE A 266 -27.65 6.68 1.61
C PHE A 266 -26.73 5.60 2.23
N ARG A 267 -25.43 5.82 2.08
CA ARG A 267 -24.35 5.38 2.98
C ARG A 267 -23.51 6.60 3.35
N PHE A 268 -24.03 7.41 4.29
CA PHE A 268 -23.36 8.07 5.43
C PHE A 268 -24.41 8.94 6.12
#